data_AF-A0AA37BYR2-F1
#
_entry.id   AF-A0AA37BYR2-F1
#
_cell.length_a   1.000
_cell.length_b   1.000
_cell.length_c   1.000
_cell.angle_alpha   90.00
_cell.angle_beta   90.00
_cell.angle_gamma   90.00
#
_symmetry.space_group_name_H-M   'P 1'
#
loop_
_entity.id
_entity.type
_entity.pdbx_description
1 polymer ?
#
loop_
_entity_poly.entity_id
_entity_poly.type
_entity_poly.pdbx_seq_one_letter_code
_entity_poly.pdbx_strand_id
1 'polypeptide(L)'
;MPLDAVTYRVAPGHEEELTEVFSPHNFTRVDSPVIKNGTGETVGMLLGTGLFVQEDVMVRVIHHDGVGAARIAHHMSVQKGVHDAERAILPYLAEPRDTETPEGFREHFHRSLMTVLEQHSPDERPAAGTVALRYPLRAGAGAELAAARATANVRAFLRLAEEYPAIVRTALFLHEDTLVRVVQYDGHPYDVVSYLADRCFGQDAESWLVPYLRAPERHPDRDAYLARVHEQAMFSLAHMSVLGVG
;
A
#
# COMPACT_ATOMS: atom_id res chain seq x y z
N MET A 1 9.54 -11.53 -2.15
CA MET A 1 9.01 -10.96 -0.87
C MET A 1 7.66 -10.31 -1.10
N PRO A 2 6.62 -10.66 -0.31
CA PRO A 2 5.26 -10.14 -0.47
C PRO A 2 5.01 -8.77 0.18
N LEU A 3 3.94 -8.13 -0.27
CA LEU A 3 3.38 -6.91 0.26
C LEU A 3 1.98 -7.20 0.81
N ASP A 4 1.69 -6.67 1.99
CA ASP A 4 0.34 -6.54 2.53
C ASP A 4 0.00 -5.04 2.60
N ALA A 5 -1.29 -4.72 2.66
CA ALA A 5 -1.73 -3.34 2.86
C ALA A 5 -2.92 -3.28 3.83
N VAL A 6 -2.97 -2.21 4.60
CA VAL A 6 -4.15 -1.83 5.39
C VAL A 6 -4.62 -0.43 4.98
N THR A 7 -5.92 -0.18 5.04
CA THR A 7 -6.51 1.13 4.74
C THR A 7 -7.43 1.60 5.85
N TYR A 8 -7.48 2.91 6.07
CA TYR A 8 -8.42 3.54 6.99
C TYR A 8 -8.78 4.96 6.53
N ARG A 9 -9.86 5.46 7.09
CA ARG A 9 -10.46 6.74 6.72
C ARG A 9 -9.92 7.86 7.59
N VAL A 10 -9.52 8.95 6.95
CA VAL A 10 -9.05 10.18 7.61
C VAL A 10 -9.93 11.37 7.23
N ALA A 11 -9.97 12.38 8.07
CA ALA A 11 -10.53 13.68 7.71
C ALA A 11 -9.66 14.32 6.62
N PRO A 12 -10.24 14.79 5.49
CA PRO A 12 -9.49 15.47 4.44
C PRO A 12 -8.80 16.75 4.92
N GLY A 13 -7.68 17.11 4.28
CA GLY A 13 -7.00 18.39 4.52
C GLY A 13 -6.04 18.40 5.70
N HIS A 14 -5.68 17.23 6.22
CA HIS A 14 -4.72 17.07 7.33
C HIS A 14 -3.41 16.39 6.89
N GLU A 15 -3.05 16.46 5.61
CA GLU A 15 -1.87 15.81 5.06
C GLU A 15 -0.57 16.33 5.72
N GLU A 16 -0.50 17.61 6.06
CA GLU A 16 0.66 18.22 6.72
C GLU A 16 0.80 17.70 8.17
N GLU A 17 -0.29 17.68 8.93
CA GLU A 17 -0.29 17.18 10.30
C GLU A 17 0.01 15.68 10.36
N LEU A 18 -0.57 14.89 9.44
CA LEU A 18 -0.25 13.48 9.31
C LEU A 18 1.22 13.28 8.95
N THR A 19 1.79 14.11 8.07
CA THR A 19 3.22 14.07 7.73
C THR A 19 4.08 14.32 8.97
N GLU A 20 3.69 15.30 9.77
CA GLU A 20 4.40 15.66 10.99
C GLU A 20 4.36 14.53 12.02
N VAL A 21 3.22 13.83 12.17
CA VAL A 21 3.11 12.64 13.04
C VAL A 21 4.11 11.55 12.66
N PHE A 22 4.29 11.31 11.36
CA PHE A 22 5.21 10.27 10.86
C PHE A 22 6.63 10.78 10.55
N SER A 23 6.94 12.02 10.91
CA SER A 23 8.26 12.60 10.67
C SER A 23 9.34 11.89 11.49
N PRO A 24 10.62 11.90 11.06
CA PRO A 24 11.71 11.30 11.82
C PRO A 24 11.88 11.84 13.25
N HIS A 25 11.35 13.04 13.53
CA HIS A 25 11.43 13.68 14.84
C HIS A 25 10.33 13.22 15.80
N ASN A 26 9.15 12.84 15.28
CA ASN A 26 7.99 12.48 16.11
C ASN A 26 7.70 10.97 16.11
N PHE A 27 8.06 10.26 15.04
CA PHE A 27 7.86 8.83 14.96
C PHE A 27 9.08 8.06 15.46
N THR A 28 8.91 7.37 16.59
CA THR A 28 9.92 6.43 17.08
C THR A 28 9.83 5.13 16.30
N ARG A 29 10.87 4.80 15.55
CA ARG A 29 10.97 3.52 14.84
C ARG A 29 10.81 2.35 15.81
N VAL A 30 10.25 1.27 15.27
CA VAL A 30 10.05 0.01 15.99
C VAL A 30 11.39 -0.56 16.44
N ASP A 31 11.45 -1.05 17.68
CA ASP A 31 12.71 -1.49 18.32
C ASP A 31 13.38 -2.65 17.58
N SER A 32 12.61 -3.47 16.87
CA SER A 32 13.15 -4.55 16.04
C SER A 32 12.30 -4.84 14.81
N PRO A 33 12.94 -5.04 13.65
CA PRO A 33 12.26 -5.55 12.46
C PRO A 33 11.95 -7.05 12.55
N VAL A 34 12.55 -7.76 13.51
CA VAL A 34 12.42 -9.20 13.67
C VAL A 34 11.12 -9.53 14.39
N ILE A 35 10.28 -10.35 13.76
CA ILE A 35 9.06 -10.87 14.38
C ILE A 35 9.40 -12.14 15.13
N LYS A 36 9.12 -12.16 16.42
CA LYS A 36 9.31 -13.32 17.31
C LYS A 36 7.97 -13.95 17.68
N ASN A 37 7.95 -15.27 17.88
CA ASN A 37 6.81 -15.97 18.46
C ASN A 37 6.85 -15.92 20.01
N GLY A 38 5.87 -16.56 20.66
CA GLY A 38 5.78 -16.61 22.13
C GLY A 38 6.92 -17.35 22.83
N THR A 39 7.74 -18.14 22.12
CA THR A 39 8.95 -18.79 22.64
C THR A 39 10.22 -17.96 22.43
N GLY A 40 10.10 -16.82 21.74
CA GLY A 40 11.22 -15.92 21.43
C GLY A 40 11.98 -16.27 20.14
N GLU A 41 11.53 -17.27 19.38
CA GLU A 41 12.13 -17.66 18.11
C GLU A 41 11.73 -16.70 16.99
N THR A 42 12.67 -16.42 16.08
CA THR A 42 12.41 -15.63 14.87
C THR A 42 11.49 -16.39 13.93
N VAL A 43 10.38 -15.77 13.56
CA VAL A 43 9.37 -16.36 12.67
C VAL A 43 9.05 -15.51 11.44
N GLY A 44 9.79 -14.41 11.27
CA GLY A 44 9.71 -13.54 10.10
C GLY A 44 10.32 -12.17 10.38
N MET A 45 10.23 -11.30 9.39
CA MET A 45 10.76 -9.94 9.44
C MET A 45 9.81 -8.96 8.73
N LEU A 46 9.61 -7.80 9.37
CA LEU A 46 9.16 -6.61 8.68
C LEU A 46 10.36 -5.98 7.98
N LEU A 47 10.23 -5.74 6.68
CA LEU A 47 11.31 -5.20 5.83
C LEU A 47 11.12 -3.71 5.58
N GLY A 48 9.87 -3.27 5.56
CA GLY A 48 9.56 -1.86 5.48
C GLY A 48 8.07 -1.56 5.56
N THR A 49 7.76 -0.27 5.61
CA THR A 49 6.41 0.26 5.60
C THR A 49 6.41 1.58 4.81
N GLY A 50 5.42 1.75 3.93
CA GLY A 50 5.09 3.04 3.33
C GLY A 50 3.71 3.50 3.78
N LEU A 51 3.56 4.78 4.12
CA LEU A 51 2.26 5.39 4.43
C LEU A 51 1.93 6.42 3.36
N PHE A 52 0.72 6.32 2.82
CA PHE A 52 0.23 7.15 1.73
C PHE A 52 -1.14 7.69 2.06
N VAL A 53 -1.43 8.92 1.64
CA VAL A 53 -2.73 9.56 1.84
C VAL A 53 -3.20 10.21 0.54
N GLN A 54 -4.51 10.17 0.31
CA GLN A 54 -5.16 10.98 -0.71
C GLN A 54 -6.61 11.22 -0.29
N GLU A 55 -7.01 12.49 -0.21
CA GLU A 55 -8.33 12.90 0.28
C GLU A 55 -8.60 12.31 1.68
N ASP A 56 -9.59 11.43 1.79
CA ASP A 56 -10.01 10.77 3.02
C ASP A 56 -9.50 9.32 3.14
N VAL A 57 -8.63 8.86 2.23
CA VAL A 57 -8.07 7.51 2.23
C VAL A 57 -6.61 7.55 2.67
N MET A 58 -6.29 6.79 3.71
CA MET A 58 -4.91 6.52 4.12
C MET A 58 -4.60 5.03 3.99
N VAL A 59 -3.48 4.71 3.33
CA VAL A 59 -3.03 3.35 3.06
C VAL A 59 -1.65 3.16 3.65
N ARG A 60 -1.49 2.08 4.42
CA ARG A 60 -0.20 1.62 4.90
C ARG A 60 0.17 0.34 4.17
N VAL A 61 1.21 0.41 3.36
CA VAL A 61 1.83 -0.73 2.67
C VAL A 61 2.89 -1.32 3.57
N ILE A 62 2.87 -2.64 3.77
CA ILE A 62 3.77 -3.38 4.65
C ILE A 62 4.54 -4.38 3.80
N HIS A 63 5.87 -4.27 3.83
CA HIS A 63 6.77 -5.21 3.16
C HIS A 63 7.35 -6.17 4.20
N HIS A 64 7.29 -7.47 3.89
CA HIS A 64 7.67 -8.51 4.83
C HIS A 64 8.23 -9.73 4.09
N ASP A 65 8.90 -10.63 4.82
CA ASP A 65 9.58 -11.81 4.29
C ASP A 65 8.67 -13.03 4.07
N GLY A 66 7.34 -12.84 4.03
CA GLY A 66 6.37 -13.93 3.89
C GLY A 66 5.64 -14.30 5.17
N VAL A 67 5.94 -13.62 6.28
CA VAL A 67 5.14 -13.72 7.52
C VAL A 67 3.70 -13.25 7.30
N GLY A 68 2.70 -14.02 7.73
CA GLY A 68 1.29 -13.66 7.50
C GLY A 68 0.81 -12.44 8.29
N ALA A 69 -0.20 -11.75 7.75
CA ALA A 69 -0.82 -10.56 8.32
C ALA A 69 -1.16 -10.64 9.82
N ALA A 70 -1.65 -11.78 10.31
CA ALA A 70 -1.97 -11.96 11.74
C ALA A 70 -0.74 -11.81 12.66
N ARG A 71 0.43 -12.29 12.22
CA ARG A 71 1.68 -12.15 12.97
C ARG A 71 2.25 -10.74 12.87
N ILE A 72 2.09 -10.09 11.73
CA ILE A 72 2.41 -8.67 11.55
C ILE A 72 1.58 -7.83 12.52
N ALA A 73 0.26 -8.05 12.57
CA ALA A 73 -0.65 -7.37 13.47
C ALA A 73 -0.25 -7.55 14.93
N HIS A 74 0.05 -8.80 15.33
CA HIS A 74 0.53 -9.10 16.69
C HIS A 74 1.83 -8.36 17.03
N HIS A 75 2.83 -8.42 16.14
CA HIS A 75 4.12 -7.74 16.33
C HIS A 75 3.96 -6.23 16.49
N MET A 76 3.12 -5.61 15.67
CA MET A 76 2.86 -4.17 15.72
C MET A 76 2.05 -3.76 16.95
N SER A 77 1.15 -4.62 17.42
CA SER A 77 0.20 -4.33 18.51
C SER A 77 0.81 -4.15 19.91
N VAL A 78 2.13 -4.35 20.05
CA VAL A 78 2.85 -4.22 21.33
C VAL A 78 3.97 -3.18 21.28
N GLN A 79 4.13 -2.50 20.14
CA GLN A 79 5.24 -1.58 19.91
C GLN A 79 4.87 -0.18 20.38
N LYS A 80 5.67 0.38 21.29
CA LYS A 80 5.43 1.73 21.83
C LYS A 80 5.29 2.78 20.73
N GLY A 81 6.21 2.79 19.75
CA GLY A 81 6.16 3.74 18.63
C GLY A 81 4.90 3.61 17.77
N VAL A 82 4.34 2.40 17.64
CA VAL A 82 3.06 2.19 16.95
C VAL A 82 1.92 2.78 17.78
N HIS A 83 1.85 2.52 19.08
CA HIS A 83 0.80 3.11 19.93
C HIS A 83 0.89 4.64 20.01
N ASP A 84 2.11 5.20 20.07
CA ASP A 84 2.31 6.65 20.05
C ASP A 84 1.76 7.26 18.75
N ALA A 85 2.07 6.63 17.61
CA ALA A 85 1.55 7.09 16.32
C ALA A 85 0.02 6.92 16.21
N GLU A 86 -0.54 5.80 16.69
CA GLU A 86 -1.99 5.58 16.71
C GLU A 86 -2.71 6.65 17.55
N ARG A 87 -2.17 7.04 18.71
CA ARG A 87 -2.71 8.16 19.50
C ARG A 87 -2.61 9.49 18.77
N ALA A 88 -1.50 9.73 18.08
CA ALA A 88 -1.25 10.98 17.39
C ALA A 88 -2.14 11.17 16.16
N ILE A 89 -2.48 10.09 15.45
CA ILE A 89 -3.40 10.16 14.30
C ILE A 89 -4.88 10.20 14.70
N LEU A 90 -5.24 9.78 15.92
CA LEU A 90 -6.62 9.65 16.38
C LEU A 90 -7.51 10.89 16.11
N PRO A 91 -7.04 12.15 16.31
CA PRO A 91 -7.84 13.34 16.01
C PRO A 91 -8.18 13.53 14.52
N TYR A 92 -7.41 12.91 13.64
CA TYR A 92 -7.54 13.04 12.18
C TYR A 92 -8.25 11.85 11.55
N LEU A 93 -8.66 10.83 12.33
CA LEU A 93 -9.42 9.71 11.80
C LEU A 93 -10.89 10.12 11.58
N ALA A 94 -11.47 9.69 10.46
CA ALA A 94 -12.89 9.90 10.20
C ALA A 94 -13.77 9.07 11.14
N GLU A 95 -13.27 7.90 11.55
CA GLU A 95 -13.90 7.03 12.54
C GLU A 95 -12.89 6.74 13.66
N PRO A 96 -13.21 7.07 14.92
CA PRO A 96 -12.32 6.80 16.04
C PRO A 96 -12.16 5.29 16.22
N ARG A 97 -10.96 4.87 16.62
CA ARG A 97 -10.63 3.48 16.90
C ARG A 97 -9.93 3.33 18.24
N ASP A 98 -10.24 2.23 18.92
CA ASP A 98 -9.49 1.83 20.11
C ASP A 98 -8.39 0.83 19.70
N THR A 99 -7.16 1.31 19.77
CA THR A 99 -5.94 0.57 19.51
C THR A 99 -4.98 0.61 20.71
N GLU A 100 -5.49 0.95 21.90
CA GLU A 100 -4.70 0.99 23.15
C GLU A 100 -4.42 -0.42 23.67
N THR A 101 -5.28 -1.38 23.36
CA THR A 101 -5.06 -2.80 23.68
C THR A 101 -4.51 -3.56 22.47
N PRO A 102 -3.65 -4.58 22.67
CA PRO A 102 -3.21 -5.44 21.59
C PRO A 102 -4.38 -6.11 20.84
N GLU A 103 -5.44 -6.46 21.56
CA GLU A 103 -6.67 -7.04 21.00
C GLU A 103 -7.39 -6.06 20.07
N GLY A 104 -7.65 -4.83 20.54
CA GLY A 104 -8.32 -3.79 19.76
C GLY A 104 -7.51 -3.37 18.53
N PHE A 105 -6.18 -3.28 18.67
CA PHE A 105 -5.26 -3.06 17.55
C PHE A 105 -5.41 -4.16 16.50
N ARG A 106 -5.33 -5.44 16.90
CA ARG A 106 -5.43 -6.55 15.96
C ARG A 106 -6.80 -6.59 15.28
N GLU A 107 -7.89 -6.33 16.00
CA GLU A 107 -9.22 -6.28 15.41
C GLU A 107 -9.31 -5.22 14.31
N HIS A 108 -8.83 -4.01 14.59
CA HIS A 108 -8.81 -2.93 13.60
C HIS A 108 -7.90 -3.25 12.42
N PHE A 109 -6.70 -3.79 12.69
CA PHE A 109 -5.78 -4.22 11.66
C PHE A 109 -6.46 -5.20 10.70
N HIS A 110 -7.10 -6.25 11.23
CA HIS A 110 -7.80 -7.23 10.39
C HIS A 110 -8.97 -6.62 9.61
N ARG A 111 -9.74 -5.72 10.20
CA ARG A 111 -10.84 -5.03 9.50
C ARG A 111 -10.33 -4.11 8.38
N SER A 112 -9.15 -3.53 8.57
CA SER A 112 -8.50 -2.64 7.60
C SER A 112 -7.69 -3.37 6.52
N LEU A 113 -7.49 -4.69 6.63
CA LEU A 113 -6.68 -5.46 5.69
C LEU A 113 -7.26 -5.40 4.29
N MET A 114 -6.44 -4.98 3.33
CA MET A 114 -6.79 -4.98 1.93
C MET A 114 -6.55 -6.36 1.32
N THR A 115 -7.48 -6.81 0.50
CA THR A 115 -7.38 -8.02 -0.30
C THR A 115 -6.38 -7.80 -1.44
N VAL A 116 -5.41 -8.72 -1.59
CA VAL A 116 -4.47 -8.70 -2.71
C VAL A 116 -5.15 -9.25 -3.96
N LEU A 117 -5.48 -8.40 -4.93
CA LEU A 117 -6.08 -8.82 -6.20
C LEU A 117 -5.03 -9.27 -7.23
N GLU A 118 -3.89 -8.60 -7.24
CA GLU A 118 -2.74 -8.93 -8.07
C GLU A 118 -1.47 -8.66 -7.29
N GLN A 119 -0.47 -9.52 -7.46
CA GLN A 119 0.89 -9.23 -7.00
C GLN A 119 1.89 -9.91 -7.92
N HIS A 120 2.95 -9.19 -8.27
CA HIS A 120 4.08 -9.73 -9.01
C HIS A 120 5.39 -9.26 -8.38
N SER A 121 6.05 -10.18 -7.67
CA SER A 121 7.26 -9.92 -6.88
C SER A 121 8.31 -11.04 -7.05
N PRO A 122 8.76 -11.34 -8.29
CA PRO A 122 9.78 -12.36 -8.54
C PRO A 122 11.16 -11.97 -7.99
N ASP A 123 11.37 -10.69 -7.69
CA ASP A 123 12.63 -10.13 -7.23
C ASP A 123 12.69 -10.03 -5.70
N GLU A 124 13.84 -10.36 -5.12
CA GLU A 124 14.15 -10.26 -3.68
C GLU A 124 15.02 -9.04 -3.34
N ARG A 125 15.38 -8.20 -4.32
CA ARG A 125 16.14 -6.99 -4.08
C ARG A 125 15.39 -5.99 -3.18
N PRO A 126 16.10 -5.22 -2.35
CA PRO A 126 15.51 -4.07 -1.66
C PRO A 126 14.91 -3.10 -2.68
N ALA A 127 13.82 -2.43 -2.31
CA ALA A 127 13.31 -1.30 -3.09
C ALA A 127 13.81 0.01 -2.47
N ALA A 128 14.26 0.94 -3.32
CA ALA A 128 14.65 2.29 -2.90
C ALA A 128 13.43 3.16 -2.55
N GLY A 129 12.28 2.91 -3.19
CA GLY A 129 11.06 3.66 -2.96
C GLY A 129 9.80 2.88 -3.27
N THR A 130 8.65 3.49 -3.00
CA THR A 130 7.33 2.93 -3.31
C THR A 130 6.37 4.06 -3.70
N VAL A 131 5.61 3.85 -4.76
CA VAL A 131 4.50 4.74 -5.16
C VAL A 131 3.19 3.99 -4.95
N ALA A 132 2.16 4.69 -4.47
CA ALA A 132 0.79 4.20 -4.41
C ALA A 132 -0.10 5.05 -5.32
N LEU A 133 -0.94 4.38 -6.13
CA LEU A 133 -1.90 5.00 -7.02
C LEU A 133 -3.31 4.54 -6.65
N ARG A 134 -4.22 5.47 -6.41
CA ARG A 134 -5.62 5.16 -6.11
C ARG A 134 -6.47 5.18 -7.39
N TYR A 135 -7.29 4.16 -7.56
CA TYR A 135 -8.27 4.06 -8.64
C TYR A 135 -9.65 4.31 -8.04
N PRO A 136 -10.32 5.43 -8.38
CA PRO A 136 -11.65 5.71 -7.86
C PRO A 136 -12.65 4.73 -8.48
N LEU A 137 -13.20 3.84 -7.66
CA LEU A 137 -14.23 2.92 -8.08
C LEU A 137 -15.63 3.56 -8.00
N ARG A 138 -16.55 3.06 -8.83
CA ARG A 138 -17.98 3.32 -8.62
C ARG A 138 -18.44 2.62 -7.34
N ALA A 139 -19.48 3.14 -6.71
CA ALA A 139 -20.01 2.55 -5.48
C ALA A 139 -20.44 1.08 -5.71
N GLY A 140 -20.04 0.19 -4.80
CA GLY A 140 -20.31 -1.25 -4.81
C GLY A 140 -19.43 -2.07 -5.77
N ALA A 141 -18.60 -1.43 -6.61
CA ALA A 141 -17.78 -2.15 -7.58
C ALA A 141 -16.68 -2.99 -6.92
N GLY A 142 -16.26 -2.68 -5.70
CA GLY A 142 -15.27 -3.47 -4.98
C GLY A 142 -15.74 -4.90 -4.73
N ALA A 143 -16.98 -5.09 -4.28
CA ALA A 143 -17.54 -6.43 -4.08
C ALA A 143 -17.62 -7.23 -5.40
N GLU A 144 -18.02 -6.56 -6.49
CA GLU A 144 -18.04 -7.16 -7.83
C GLU A 144 -16.63 -7.55 -8.30
N LEU A 145 -15.65 -6.68 -8.07
CA LEU A 145 -14.25 -6.89 -8.43
C LEU A 145 -13.65 -8.08 -7.66
N ALA A 146 -13.88 -8.15 -6.35
CA ALA A 146 -13.44 -9.24 -5.50
C ALA A 146 -14.04 -10.58 -5.95
N ALA A 147 -15.34 -10.61 -6.26
CA ALA A 147 -16.02 -11.80 -6.74
C ALA A 147 -15.46 -12.27 -8.10
N ALA A 148 -15.30 -11.35 -9.05
CA ALA A 148 -14.72 -11.66 -10.36
C ALA A 148 -13.32 -12.26 -10.25
N ARG A 149 -12.51 -11.76 -9.30
CA ARG A 149 -11.14 -12.25 -9.07
C ARG A 149 -11.07 -13.58 -8.33
N ALA A 150 -11.93 -13.81 -7.33
CA ALA A 150 -11.96 -15.08 -6.60
C ALA A 150 -12.28 -16.28 -7.50
N THR A 151 -13.08 -16.08 -8.54
CA THR A 151 -13.47 -17.15 -9.47
C THR A 151 -12.39 -17.55 -10.47
N ALA A 152 -11.31 -16.79 -10.57
CA ALA A 152 -10.34 -16.98 -11.64
C ALA A 152 -8.92 -17.15 -11.06
N ASN A 153 -8.21 -18.19 -11.48
CA ASN A 153 -6.79 -18.39 -11.18
C ASN A 153 -5.97 -17.44 -12.08
N VAL A 154 -6.08 -16.15 -11.80
CA VAL A 154 -5.60 -15.08 -12.70
C VAL A 154 -4.16 -14.73 -12.36
N ARG A 155 -3.28 -14.89 -13.34
CA ARG A 155 -1.93 -14.32 -13.26
C ARG A 155 -2.04 -12.79 -13.24
N ALA A 156 -1.20 -12.11 -12.46
CA ALA A 156 -1.11 -10.66 -12.49
C ALA A 156 -0.99 -10.15 -13.94
N PHE A 157 -1.87 -9.23 -14.32
CA PHE A 157 -1.87 -8.62 -15.66
C PHE A 157 -0.69 -7.65 -15.80
N LEU A 158 -0.43 -6.86 -14.75
CA LEU A 158 0.73 -5.98 -14.69
C LEU A 158 1.97 -6.73 -14.20
N ARG A 159 2.71 -7.31 -15.13
CA ARG A 159 3.99 -7.99 -14.87
C ARG A 159 5.17 -7.06 -15.00
N LEU A 160 6.23 -7.40 -14.27
CA LEU A 160 7.54 -6.78 -14.41
C LEU A 160 8.09 -7.11 -15.80
N ALA A 161 8.82 -6.15 -16.36
CA ALA A 161 9.33 -6.18 -17.72
C ALA A 161 10.84 -6.00 -17.67
N GLU A 162 11.59 -6.76 -18.49
CA GLU A 162 13.05 -6.71 -18.50
C GLU A 162 13.57 -5.33 -18.94
N GLU A 163 12.78 -4.62 -19.74
CA GLU A 163 13.05 -3.24 -20.17
C GLU A 163 12.94 -2.22 -19.03
N TYR A 164 12.39 -2.63 -17.88
CA TYR A 164 12.13 -1.81 -16.71
C TYR A 164 12.78 -2.41 -15.44
N PRO A 165 14.12 -2.56 -15.40
CA PRO A 165 14.82 -3.25 -14.31
C PRO A 165 14.74 -2.52 -12.97
N ALA A 166 14.42 -1.22 -13.00
CA ALA A 166 14.18 -0.40 -11.82
C ALA A 166 12.88 -0.77 -11.11
N ILE A 167 11.92 -1.43 -11.75
CA ILE A 167 10.66 -1.83 -11.11
C ILE A 167 10.85 -3.16 -10.42
N VAL A 168 10.71 -3.18 -9.10
CA VAL A 168 11.02 -4.34 -8.26
C VAL A 168 9.79 -5.18 -8.00
N ARG A 169 8.63 -4.53 -7.74
CA ARG A 169 7.37 -5.21 -7.39
C ARG A 169 6.17 -4.41 -7.81
N THR A 170 5.09 -5.10 -8.14
CA THR A 170 3.76 -4.50 -8.30
C THR A 170 2.75 -5.26 -7.46
N ALA A 171 1.79 -4.55 -6.89
CA ALA A 171 0.64 -5.13 -6.23
C ALA A 171 -0.61 -4.27 -6.47
N LEU A 172 -1.78 -4.90 -6.43
CA LEU A 172 -3.08 -4.25 -6.52
C LEU A 172 -3.93 -4.72 -5.34
N PHE A 173 -4.29 -3.78 -4.48
CA PHE A 173 -4.99 -4.01 -3.23
C PHE A 173 -6.40 -3.46 -3.29
N LEU A 174 -7.35 -4.20 -2.74
CA LEU A 174 -8.75 -3.81 -2.68
C LEU A 174 -9.26 -3.89 -1.24
N HIS A 175 -9.94 -2.85 -0.79
CA HIS A 175 -10.74 -2.89 0.43
C HIS A 175 -11.99 -2.05 0.21
N GLU A 176 -13.15 -2.69 0.34
CA GLU A 176 -14.43 -2.09 -0.09
C GLU A 176 -14.29 -1.49 -1.50
N ASP A 177 -14.63 -0.22 -1.72
CA ASP A 177 -14.46 0.47 -3.01
C ASP A 177 -13.11 1.21 -3.15
N THR A 178 -12.14 0.93 -2.28
CA THR A 178 -10.79 1.48 -2.33
C THR A 178 -9.86 0.51 -3.06
N LEU A 179 -9.50 0.87 -4.30
CA LEU A 179 -8.53 0.13 -5.11
C LEU A 179 -7.22 0.91 -5.21
N VAL A 180 -6.11 0.28 -4.82
CA VAL A 180 -4.79 0.91 -4.75
C VAL A 180 -3.75 0.04 -5.42
N ARG A 181 -3.06 0.57 -6.43
CA ARG A 181 -1.87 -0.05 -6.99
C ARG A 181 -0.65 0.44 -6.25
N VAL A 182 0.23 -0.48 -5.92
CA VAL A 182 1.52 -0.21 -5.32
C VAL A 182 2.61 -0.64 -6.29
N VAL A 183 3.57 0.23 -6.53
CA VAL A 183 4.76 -0.07 -7.33
C VAL A 183 5.99 0.24 -6.50
N GLN A 184 6.80 -0.78 -6.24
CA GLN A 184 8.12 -0.61 -5.63
C GLN A 184 9.18 -0.49 -6.71
N TYR A 185 10.12 0.43 -6.50
CA TYR A 185 11.18 0.71 -7.46
C TYR A 185 12.53 0.86 -6.76
N ASP A 186 13.59 0.59 -7.51
CA ASP A 186 15.01 0.73 -7.17
C ASP A 186 15.65 1.60 -8.26
N GLY A 187 15.55 2.92 -8.09
CA GLY A 187 15.81 3.90 -9.15
C GLY A 187 15.09 5.22 -8.90
N HIS A 188 14.69 5.89 -9.98
CA HIS A 188 13.97 7.17 -9.89
C HIS A 188 12.45 6.94 -9.91
N PRO A 189 11.63 7.69 -9.15
CA PRO A 189 10.17 7.57 -9.22
C PRO A 189 9.58 7.80 -10.63
N TYR A 190 10.32 8.47 -11.53
CA TYR A 190 9.91 8.65 -12.93
C TYR A 190 9.98 7.35 -13.74
N ASP A 191 10.72 6.35 -13.27
CA ASP A 191 10.76 5.02 -13.88
C ASP A 191 9.40 4.32 -13.72
N VAL A 192 8.71 4.55 -12.59
CA VAL A 192 7.34 4.07 -12.36
C VAL A 192 6.38 4.67 -13.36
N VAL A 193 6.50 5.97 -13.61
CA VAL A 193 5.64 6.71 -14.54
C VAL A 193 5.81 6.17 -15.97
N SER A 194 7.06 5.99 -16.41
CA SER A 194 7.37 5.41 -17.72
C SER A 194 6.87 3.98 -17.85
N TYR A 195 7.09 3.16 -16.82
CA TYR A 195 6.61 1.78 -16.75
C TYR A 195 5.09 1.70 -16.90
N LEU A 196 4.34 2.50 -16.15
CA LEU A 196 2.87 2.49 -16.24
C LEU A 196 2.38 3.03 -17.58
N ALA A 197 3.02 4.05 -18.15
CA ALA A 197 2.67 4.57 -19.46
C ALA A 197 2.89 3.53 -20.57
N ASP A 198 3.93 2.71 -20.49
CA ASP A 198 4.17 1.71 -21.53
C ASP A 198 3.35 0.43 -21.31
N ARG A 199 3.11 0.03 -20.06
CA ARG A 199 2.46 -1.24 -19.72
C ARG A 199 0.95 -1.13 -19.61
N CYS A 200 0.42 0.01 -19.18
CA CYS A 200 -1.02 0.20 -19.01
C CYS A 200 -1.60 1.01 -20.16
N PHE A 201 -0.88 2.02 -20.67
CA PHE A 201 -1.29 2.75 -21.86
C PHE A 201 -0.87 2.00 -23.13
N GLY A 202 -1.83 1.80 -24.05
CA GLY A 202 -1.63 1.11 -25.34
C GLY A 202 -1.58 -0.43 -25.32
N GLN A 203 -1.40 -1.07 -24.15
CA GLN A 203 -1.33 -2.54 -24.02
C GLN A 203 -2.56 -3.18 -23.34
N ASP A 204 -3.55 -2.38 -22.93
CA ASP A 204 -4.79 -2.83 -22.28
C ASP A 204 -4.61 -3.63 -20.97
N ALA A 205 -3.44 -3.57 -20.31
CA ALA A 205 -3.18 -4.33 -19.07
C ALA A 205 -4.15 -3.96 -17.92
N GLU A 206 -4.75 -2.78 -17.98
CA GLU A 206 -5.77 -2.31 -17.04
C GLU A 206 -7.17 -2.18 -17.66
N SER A 207 -7.37 -2.59 -18.91
CA SER A 207 -8.68 -2.52 -19.59
C SER A 207 -9.78 -3.26 -18.82
N TRP A 208 -9.41 -4.32 -18.09
CA TRP A 208 -10.32 -5.09 -17.25
C TRP A 208 -10.84 -4.31 -16.03
N LEU A 209 -10.18 -3.23 -15.61
CA LEU A 209 -10.64 -2.34 -14.53
C LEU A 209 -11.73 -1.38 -14.98
N VAL A 210 -11.77 -1.04 -16.29
CA VAL A 210 -12.65 -0.01 -16.86
C VAL A 210 -14.13 -0.13 -16.41
N PRO A 211 -14.76 -1.33 -16.37
CA PRO A 211 -16.16 -1.46 -15.92
C PRO A 211 -16.43 -1.08 -14.46
N TYR A 212 -15.38 -0.96 -13.65
CA TYR A 212 -15.45 -0.74 -12.21
C TYR A 212 -15.07 0.70 -11.80
N LEU A 213 -14.48 1.48 -12.71
CA LEU A 213 -14.04 2.84 -12.42
C LEU A 213 -15.22 3.82 -12.39
N ARG A 214 -15.16 4.82 -11.50
CA ARG A 214 -16.20 5.88 -11.38
C ARG A 214 -16.30 6.75 -12.63
N ALA A 215 -15.15 7.07 -13.24
CA ALA A 215 -15.04 7.88 -14.44
C ALA A 215 -13.97 7.26 -15.35
N PRO A 216 -14.33 6.23 -16.15
CA PRO A 216 -13.38 5.63 -17.08
C PRO A 216 -13.12 6.58 -18.24
N GLU A 217 -12.04 7.34 -18.16
CA GLU A 217 -11.61 8.20 -19.26
C GLU A 217 -10.73 7.42 -20.24
N ARG A 218 -10.99 7.59 -21.54
CA ARG A 218 -10.03 7.18 -22.57
C ARG A 218 -9.03 8.30 -22.76
N HIS A 219 -7.75 8.00 -22.52
CA HIS A 219 -6.69 8.97 -22.70
C HIS A 219 -6.33 9.07 -24.20
N PRO A 220 -6.44 10.26 -24.82
CA PRO A 220 -6.20 10.42 -26.25
C PRO A 220 -4.74 10.21 -26.64
N ASP A 221 -3.82 10.44 -25.71
CA ASP A 221 -2.38 10.30 -25.89
C ASP A 221 -1.68 9.95 -24.57
N ARG A 222 -0.35 9.77 -24.66
CA ARG A 222 0.51 9.41 -23.53
C ARG A 222 0.51 10.51 -22.47
N ASP A 223 0.55 11.78 -22.85
CA ASP A 223 0.66 12.90 -21.91
C ASP A 223 -0.61 13.02 -21.04
N ALA A 224 -1.79 12.82 -21.64
CA ALA A 224 -3.06 12.75 -20.90
C ALA A 224 -3.09 11.58 -19.91
N TYR A 225 -2.50 10.43 -20.27
CA TYR A 225 -2.34 9.31 -19.33
C TYR A 225 -1.37 9.64 -18.19
N LEU A 226 -0.27 10.35 -18.47
CA LEU A 226 0.69 10.78 -17.45
C LEU A 226 0.06 11.75 -16.44
N ALA A 227 -0.73 12.71 -16.92
CA ALA A 227 -1.48 13.62 -16.05
C ALA A 227 -2.43 12.83 -15.13
N ARG A 228 -3.07 11.78 -15.66
CA ARG A 228 -3.93 10.91 -14.87
C ARG A 228 -3.17 10.13 -13.79
N VAL A 229 -2.01 9.56 -14.12
CA VAL A 229 -1.16 8.87 -13.14
C VAL A 229 -0.76 9.82 -12.03
N HIS A 230 -0.47 11.08 -12.34
CA HIS A 230 -0.16 12.11 -11.35
C HIS A 230 -1.36 12.41 -10.44
N GLU A 231 -2.58 12.53 -10.99
CA GLU A 231 -3.80 12.70 -10.18
C GLU A 231 -4.12 11.49 -9.31
N GLN A 232 -3.77 10.28 -9.76
CA GLN A 232 -3.98 9.05 -9.00
C GLN A 232 -2.93 8.84 -7.91
N ALA A 233 -1.79 9.52 -8.02
CA ALA A 233 -0.69 9.37 -7.08
C ALA A 233 -1.11 9.84 -5.68
N MET A 234 -1.00 8.92 -4.73
CA MET A 234 -1.20 9.23 -3.32
C MET A 234 0.04 9.94 -2.78
N PHE A 235 -0.16 10.93 -1.92
CA PHE A 235 0.92 11.64 -1.25
C PHE A 235 1.62 10.69 -0.26
N SER A 236 2.95 10.61 -0.32
CA SER A 236 3.72 9.78 0.60
C SER A 236 4.03 10.54 1.88
N LEU A 237 3.52 10.05 3.01
CA LEU A 237 3.75 10.62 4.33
C LEU A 237 5.10 10.15 4.91
N ALA A 238 5.40 8.86 4.75
CA ALA A 238 6.62 8.26 5.28
C ALA A 238 6.99 6.97 4.57
N HIS A 239 8.31 6.75 4.43
CA HIS A 239 8.89 5.45 4.09
C HIS A 239 9.87 5.02 5.16
N MET A 240 9.67 3.82 5.68
CA MET A 240 10.55 3.20 6.65
C MET A 240 11.03 1.89 6.05
N SER A 241 12.32 1.79 5.77
CA SER A 241 12.97 0.54 5.37
C SER A 241 13.96 0.14 6.44
N VAL A 242 14.00 -1.16 6.72
CA VAL A 242 14.97 -1.79 7.62
C VAL A 242 16.31 -1.96 6.91
N LEU A 243 16.28 -2.09 5.60
CA LEU A 243 17.45 -2.18 4.73
C LEU A 243 17.96 -0.78 4.38
N GLY A 244 18.11 0.06 5.41
CA GLY A 244 18.57 1.44 5.26
C GLY A 244 19.73 1.55 4.28
N VAL A 245 19.51 2.36 3.25
CA VAL A 245 20.54 2.94 2.41
C VAL A 245 21.62 3.49 3.34
N GLY A 246 22.81 2.89 3.26
CA GLY A 246 24.04 3.49 3.77
C GLY A 246 24.52 4.58 2.84
#